data_AF-Q8KGJ9-F1
#
_entry.id   AF-Q8KGJ9-F1
#
_cell.length_a   1.000
_cell.length_b   1.000
_cell.length_c   1.000
_cell.angle_alpha   90.00
_cell.angle_beta   90.00
_cell.angle_gamma   90.00
#
_symmetry.space_group_name_H-M   'P 1'
#
loop_
_entity.id
_entity.type
_entity.pdbx_description
1 polymer ?
#
loop_
_entity_poly.entity_id
_entity_poly.type
_entity_poly.pdbx_seq_one_letter_code
_entity_poly.pdbx_strand_id
1 'polypeptide(L)'
;MRRLQKVVSGIAFDQGPAQNLDAVVAAAIFAFGFVYIHPFEDGNGRIHRYLIHHVLAMHRFNRREWCPVSAAILDQIDEYRRVLESNSKRLLPLVEWEPTPQFNVLNDTGDFYRYFDATPHAEFLYACVRRTIERYL
;
A
#
# COMPACT_ATOMS: atom_id res chain seq x y z
N MET A 1 -20.52 0.04 2.40
CA MET A 1 -20.44 -1.44 2.56
C MET A 1 -19.44 -2.13 1.60
N ARG A 2 -19.39 -1.86 0.29
CA ARG A 2 -18.48 -2.59 -0.65
C ARG A 2 -16.97 -2.34 -0.47
N ARG A 3 -16.54 -1.14 -0.03
CA ARG A 3 -15.10 -0.83 0.18
C ARG A 3 -14.49 -1.59 1.37
N LEU A 4 -15.25 -1.75 2.46
CA LEU A 4 -14.85 -2.53 3.65
C LEU A 4 -14.66 -4.02 3.36
N GLN A 5 -15.54 -4.64 2.55
CA GLN A 5 -15.38 -6.05 2.16
C GLN A 5 -14.07 -6.30 1.39
N LYS A 6 -13.61 -5.34 0.57
CA LYS A 6 -12.32 -5.44 -0.15
C LYS A 6 -11.12 -5.35 0.80
N VAL A 7 -11.21 -4.54 1.85
CA VAL A 7 -10.18 -4.48 2.92
C VAL A 7 -10.12 -5.81 3.67
N VAL A 8 -11.28 -6.38 4.02
CA VAL A 8 -11.36 -7.69 4.69
C VAL A 8 -10.80 -8.81 3.82
N SER A 9 -11.03 -8.79 2.50
CA SER A 9 -10.38 -9.76 1.59
C SER A 9 -8.86 -9.57 1.49
N GLY A 10 -8.35 -8.35 1.67
CA GLY A 10 -6.90 -8.11 1.74
C GLY A 10 -6.26 -8.69 3.01
N ILE A 11 -6.97 -8.66 4.13
CA ILE A 11 -6.55 -9.36 5.36
C ILE A 11 -6.54 -10.88 5.13
N ALA A 12 -7.48 -11.43 4.37
CA ALA A 12 -7.46 -12.85 3.99
C ALA A 12 -6.34 -13.20 3.01
N PHE A 13 -5.92 -12.26 2.14
CA PHE A 13 -4.76 -12.42 1.26
C PHE A 13 -3.45 -12.59 2.07
N ASP A 14 -3.29 -11.77 3.11
CA ASP A 14 -2.16 -11.81 4.03
C ASP A 14 -2.05 -13.16 4.79
N GLN A 15 -3.18 -13.76 5.15
CA GLN A 15 -3.24 -15.07 5.84
C GLN A 15 -3.18 -16.29 4.89
N GLY A 16 -2.97 -16.08 3.58
CA GLY A 16 -3.01 -17.14 2.58
C GLY A 16 -1.92 -16.99 1.51
N PRO A 17 -2.25 -16.60 0.25
CA PRO A 17 -1.29 -16.54 -0.85
C PRO A 17 -0.05 -15.68 -0.55
N ALA A 18 -0.21 -14.61 0.25
CA ALA A 18 0.89 -13.73 0.60
C ALA A 18 2.02 -14.45 1.34
N GLN A 19 1.73 -15.49 2.14
CA GLN A 19 2.74 -16.20 2.95
C GLN A 19 3.85 -16.84 2.10
N ASN A 20 3.58 -17.14 0.83
CA ASN A 20 4.55 -17.71 -0.11
C ASN A 20 5.27 -16.66 -0.96
N LEU A 21 4.93 -15.38 -0.79
CA LEU A 21 5.60 -14.26 -1.47
C LEU A 21 6.77 -13.75 -0.63
N ASP A 22 7.71 -13.08 -1.30
CA ASP A 22 8.71 -12.27 -0.61
C ASP A 22 8.01 -11.23 0.28
N ALA A 23 8.54 -11.03 1.49
CA ALA A 23 7.92 -10.19 2.51
C ALA A 23 7.71 -8.73 2.08
N VAL A 24 8.69 -8.15 1.35
CA VAL A 24 8.63 -6.78 0.87
C VAL A 24 7.61 -6.67 -0.26
N VAL A 25 7.56 -7.67 -1.14
CA VAL A 25 6.57 -7.74 -2.22
C VAL A 25 5.15 -7.87 -1.65
N ALA A 26 4.93 -8.77 -0.70
CA ALA A 26 3.64 -8.95 -0.02
C ALA A 26 3.19 -7.65 0.65
N ALA A 27 4.10 -6.98 1.39
CA ALA A 27 3.83 -5.72 2.06
C ALA A 27 3.47 -4.61 1.07
N ALA A 28 4.18 -4.53 -0.06
CA ALA A 28 3.90 -3.55 -1.11
C ALA A 28 2.51 -3.76 -1.73
N ILE A 29 2.18 -4.99 -2.14
CA ILE A 29 0.89 -5.31 -2.76
C ILE A 29 -0.25 -4.96 -1.80
N PHE A 30 -0.17 -5.41 -0.54
CA PHE A 30 -1.27 -5.23 0.40
C PHE A 30 -1.44 -3.78 0.83
N ALA A 31 -0.36 -3.11 1.22
CA ALA A 31 -0.44 -1.77 1.78
C ALA A 31 -0.76 -0.68 0.73
N PHE A 32 -0.21 -0.80 -0.48
CA PHE A 32 -0.54 0.13 -1.57
C PHE A 32 -1.91 -0.16 -2.18
N GLY A 33 -2.30 -1.43 -2.32
CA GLY A 33 -3.67 -1.78 -2.68
C GLY A 33 -4.69 -1.17 -1.71
N PHE A 34 -4.43 -1.25 -0.40
CA PHE A 34 -5.25 -0.61 0.63
C PHE A 34 -5.33 0.91 0.45
N VAL A 35 -4.20 1.60 0.30
CA VAL A 35 -4.20 3.08 0.24
C VAL A 35 -4.92 3.59 -1.01
N TYR A 36 -4.86 2.86 -2.13
CA TYR A 36 -5.58 3.23 -3.34
C TYR A 36 -7.09 3.07 -3.22
N ILE A 37 -7.58 2.08 -2.47
CA ILE A 37 -9.02 1.92 -2.18
C ILE A 37 -9.54 3.09 -1.32
N HIS A 38 -8.67 3.66 -0.48
CA HIS A 38 -8.97 4.76 0.46
C HIS A 38 -10.34 4.57 1.19
N PRO A 39 -10.49 3.47 1.96
CA PRO A 39 -11.79 3.03 2.48
C PRO A 39 -12.34 3.89 3.63
N PHE A 40 -11.50 4.69 4.29
CA PHE A 40 -11.89 5.54 5.42
C PHE A 40 -11.85 7.02 5.03
N GLU A 41 -12.58 7.86 5.77
CA GLU A 41 -12.57 9.33 5.58
C GLU A 41 -11.21 9.94 5.95
N ASP A 42 -10.58 9.44 7.01
CA ASP A 42 -9.24 9.82 7.48
C ASP A 42 -8.47 8.58 7.96
N GLY A 43 -7.14 8.71 8.08
CA GLY A 43 -6.28 7.70 8.68
C GLY A 43 -5.67 6.70 7.70
N ASN A 44 -6.06 6.73 6.42
CA ASN A 44 -5.57 5.78 5.41
C ASN A 44 -4.05 5.78 5.30
N GLY A 45 -3.40 6.95 5.36
CA GLY A 45 -1.94 7.03 5.34
C GLY A 45 -1.26 6.42 6.59
N ARG A 46 -1.91 6.51 7.76
CA ARG A 46 -1.44 5.88 9.00
C ARG A 46 -1.59 4.36 8.92
N ILE A 47 -2.75 3.89 8.47
CA ILE A 47 -3.05 2.47 8.31
C ILE A 47 -2.15 1.85 7.25
N HIS A 48 -1.94 2.50 6.09
CA HIS A 48 -0.98 2.05 5.07
C HIS A 48 0.37 1.74 5.71
N ARG A 49 0.99 2.70 6.41
CA ARG A 49 2.31 2.48 7.03
C ARG A 49 2.27 1.37 8.07
N TYR A 50 1.21 1.27 8.86
CA TYR A 50 1.01 0.15 9.79
C TYR A 50 0.99 -1.19 9.06
N LEU A 51 0.25 -1.31 7.96
CA LEU A 51 0.15 -2.55 7.17
C LEU A 51 1.49 -2.98 6.60
N ILE A 52 2.33 -2.04 6.14
CA ILE A 52 3.71 -2.36 5.71
C ILE A 52 4.46 -3.09 6.84
N HIS A 53 4.48 -2.51 8.03
CA HIS A 53 5.19 -3.09 9.18
C HIS A 53 4.56 -4.41 9.62
N HIS A 54 3.23 -4.49 9.58
CA HIS A 54 2.49 -5.70 9.94
C HIS A 54 2.90 -6.89 9.07
N VAL A 55 2.88 -6.74 7.74
CA VAL A 55 3.24 -7.82 6.82
C VAL A 55 4.71 -8.20 6.99
N LEU A 56 5.62 -7.22 7.07
CA LEU A 56 7.05 -7.51 7.30
C LEU A 56 7.29 -8.29 8.60
N ALA A 57 6.54 -7.97 9.66
CA ALA A 57 6.61 -8.68 10.94
C ALA A 57 6.04 -10.11 10.84
N MET A 58 4.90 -10.30 10.16
CA MET A 58 4.31 -11.63 9.96
C MET A 58 5.21 -12.56 9.16
N HIS A 59 5.94 -12.02 8.18
CA HIS A 59 6.94 -12.75 7.41
C HIS A 59 8.27 -12.98 8.13
N ARG A 60 8.40 -12.54 9.39
CA ARG A 60 9.65 -12.63 10.18
C ARG A 60 10.86 -12.04 9.43
N PHE A 61 10.62 -10.99 8.65
CA PHE A 61 11.61 -10.39 7.75
C PHE A 61 12.90 -9.96 8.47
N ASN A 62 12.79 -9.52 9.72
CA ASN A 62 13.94 -9.20 10.56
C ASN A 62 13.77 -9.81 11.95
N ARG A 63 14.86 -10.38 12.50
CA ARG A 63 14.93 -10.89 13.88
C ARG A 63 15.04 -9.75 14.91
N ARG A 64 15.50 -8.56 14.51
CA ARG A 64 15.33 -7.33 15.27
C ARG A 64 13.96 -6.76 14.94
N GLU A 65 13.12 -6.65 15.96
CA GLU A 65 11.69 -6.29 15.88
C GLU A 65 11.40 -4.88 15.33
N TRP A 66 12.42 -4.12 14.91
CA TRP A 66 12.30 -2.73 14.52
C TRP A 66 13.03 -2.46 13.19
N CYS A 67 12.31 -2.52 12.08
CA CYS A 67 12.75 -1.95 10.81
C CYS A 67 12.00 -0.62 10.62
N PRO A 68 12.57 0.55 10.93
CA PRO A 68 11.88 1.84 10.84
C PRO A 68 11.67 2.32 9.38
N VAL A 69 11.04 1.50 8.54
CA VAL A 69 10.68 1.80 7.14
C VAL A 69 9.91 3.12 7.03
N SER A 70 9.05 3.45 8.01
CA SER A 70 8.32 4.74 8.03
C SER A 70 9.26 5.96 8.04
N ALA A 71 10.41 5.88 8.70
CA ALA A 71 11.41 6.95 8.69
C ALA A 71 12.07 7.04 7.31
N ALA A 72 12.42 5.90 6.71
CA ALA A 72 12.98 5.87 5.35
C ALA A 72 11.99 6.33 4.26
N ILE A 73 10.68 6.15 4.47
CA ILE A 73 9.63 6.71 3.62
C ILE A 73 9.56 8.23 3.78
N LEU A 74 9.63 8.73 5.03
CA LEU A 74 9.62 10.16 5.30
C LEU A 74 10.82 10.88 4.67
N ASP A 75 12.01 10.29 4.77
CA ASP A 75 13.23 10.79 4.15
C ASP A 75 13.14 10.83 2.61
N GLN A 76 12.27 10.01 2.02
CA GLN A 76 12.06 9.89 0.57
C GLN A 76 10.63 10.27 0.18
N ILE A 77 10.04 11.25 0.86
CA ILE A 77 8.62 11.58 0.70
C ILE A 77 8.25 11.96 -0.74
N ASP A 78 9.17 12.57 -1.48
CA ASP A 78 8.93 12.94 -2.88
C ASP A 78 8.92 11.72 -3.80
N GLU A 79 9.77 10.73 -3.54
CA GLU A 79 9.74 9.45 -4.27
C GLU A 79 8.48 8.67 -3.93
N TYR A 80 8.11 8.62 -2.65
CA TYR A 80 6.86 8.02 -2.20
C TYR A 80 5.65 8.62 -2.93
N ARG A 81 5.59 9.95 -3.07
CA ARG A 81 4.55 10.65 -3.84
C ARG A 81 4.59 10.25 -5.32
N ARG A 82 5.78 10.22 -5.95
CA ARG A 82 5.92 9.80 -7.36
C ARG A 82 5.40 8.39 -7.60
N VAL A 83 5.72 7.45 -6.71
CA VAL A 83 5.25 6.06 -6.77
C VAL A 83 3.73 5.99 -6.63
N LEU A 84 3.15 6.73 -5.67
CA LEU A 84 1.69 6.81 -5.55
C LEU A 84 1.03 7.36 -6.82
N GLU A 85 1.60 8.44 -7.36
CA GLU A 85 1.12 9.13 -8.56
C GLU A 85 1.27 8.31 -9.84
N SER A 86 2.24 7.38 -9.89
CA SER A 86 2.48 6.51 -11.06
C SER A 86 1.26 5.68 -11.45
N ASN A 87 0.45 5.29 -10.45
CA ASN A 87 -0.83 4.61 -10.64
C ASN A 87 -1.98 5.62 -10.77
N SER A 88 -2.11 6.57 -9.82
CA SER A 88 -3.29 7.44 -9.77
C SER A 88 -3.43 8.35 -10.99
N LYS A 89 -2.34 8.90 -11.54
CA LYS A 89 -2.38 9.77 -12.73
C LYS A 89 -2.91 9.05 -13.97
N ARG A 90 -2.65 7.75 -14.11
CA ARG A 90 -3.15 6.94 -15.23
C ARG A 90 -4.64 6.65 -15.10
N LEU A 91 -5.11 6.48 -13.86
CA LEU A 91 -6.49 6.12 -13.57
C LEU A 91 -7.44 7.32 -13.54
N LEU A 92 -6.98 8.49 -13.06
CA LEU A 92 -7.83 9.67 -12.87
C LEU A 92 -8.68 10.05 -14.11
N PRO A 93 -8.18 10.04 -15.36
CA PRO A 93 -9.00 10.33 -16.53
C PRO A 93 -10.09 9.30 -16.83
N LEU A 94 -10.02 8.10 -16.23
CA LEU A 94 -10.96 6.99 -16.42
C LEU A 94 -11.99 6.91 -15.28
N VAL A 95 -11.86 7.74 -14.25
CA VAL A 95 -12.76 7.76 -13.09
C VAL A 95 -13.79 8.87 -13.30
N GLU A 96 -15.03 8.49 -13.50
CA GLU A 96 -16.16 9.44 -13.50
C GLU A 96 -16.54 9.72 -12.05
N TRP A 97 -16.49 10.97 -11.62
CA TRP A 97 -16.79 11.35 -10.24
C TRP A 97 -17.53 12.68 -10.16
N GLU A 98 -18.31 12.83 -9.10
CA GLU A 98 -19.00 14.08 -8.76
C GLU A 98 -18.73 14.48 -7.30
N PRO A 99 -18.55 15.78 -7.03
CA PRO A 99 -18.39 16.28 -5.67
C PRO A 99 -19.71 16.15 -4.90
N THR A 100 -19.80 15.11 -4.09
CA THR A 100 -20.86 14.92 -3.09
C THR A 100 -20.24 14.89 -1.69
N PRO A 101 -21.00 15.09 -0.60
CA PRO A 101 -20.47 14.98 0.76
C PRO A 101 -19.84 13.60 1.08
N GLN A 102 -20.13 12.58 0.27
CA GLN A 102 -19.62 11.21 0.42
C GLN A 102 -18.59 10.82 -0.65
N PHE A 103 -18.22 11.73 -1.57
CA PHE A 103 -17.37 11.48 -2.74
C PHE A 103 -17.82 10.29 -3.59
N ASN A 104 -18.65 10.55 -4.60
CA ASN A 104 -19.18 9.49 -5.46
C ASN A 104 -18.30 9.25 -6.69
N VAL A 105 -17.95 7.99 -6.90
CA VAL A 105 -17.45 7.46 -8.18
C VAL A 105 -18.65 6.85 -8.89
N LEU A 106 -18.92 7.32 -10.11
CA LEU A 106 -20.14 7.05 -10.87
C LEU A 106 -20.04 5.79 -11.72
N ASN A 107 -18.83 5.41 -12.15
CA ASN A 107 -18.58 4.23 -12.96
C ASN A 107 -17.93 3.08 -12.16
N ASP A 108 -18.01 1.84 -12.68
CA ASP A 108 -17.36 0.70 -12.04
C ASP A 108 -15.85 0.74 -12.31
N THR A 109 -15.10 1.09 -11.27
CA THR A 109 -13.64 1.23 -11.29
C THR A 109 -12.97 0.11 -10.51
N GLY A 110 -13.73 -0.93 -10.10
CA GLY A 110 -13.27 -1.95 -9.18
C GLY A 110 -11.98 -2.67 -9.62
N ASP A 111 -11.82 -2.88 -10.92
CA ASP A 111 -10.66 -3.59 -11.49
C ASP A 111 -9.39 -2.74 -11.53
N PHE A 112 -9.50 -1.42 -11.60
CA PHE A 112 -8.35 -0.50 -11.56
C PHE A 112 -7.56 -0.61 -10.26
N TYR A 113 -8.24 -0.99 -9.18
CA TYR A 113 -7.65 -1.18 -7.85
C TYR A 113 -7.29 -2.64 -7.57
N ARG A 114 -7.82 -3.59 -8.36
CA ARG A 114 -7.59 -5.03 -8.18
C ARG A 114 -6.32 -5.50 -8.87
N TYR A 115 -6.02 -4.97 -10.05
CA TYR A 115 -4.92 -5.43 -10.90
C TYR A 115 -3.94 -4.30 -11.23
N PHE A 116 -3.49 -3.58 -10.20
CA PHE A 116 -2.49 -2.54 -10.39
C PHE A 116 -1.09 -3.13 -10.52
N ASP A 117 -0.23 -2.47 -11.30
CA ASP A 117 1.19 -2.80 -11.36
C ASP A 117 1.88 -2.35 -10.06
N ALA A 118 2.25 -3.33 -9.23
CA ALA A 118 2.89 -3.10 -7.94
C ALA A 118 4.43 -3.02 -8.03
N THR A 119 5.02 -3.14 -9.23
CA THR A 119 6.48 -3.10 -9.43
C THR A 119 7.13 -1.85 -8.84
N PRO A 120 6.70 -0.62 -9.19
CA PRO A 120 7.33 0.59 -8.64
C PRO A 120 7.16 0.69 -7.12
N HIS A 121 6.09 0.12 -6.56
CA HIS A 121 5.84 0.08 -5.12
C HIS A 121 6.80 -0.86 -4.40
N ALA A 122 7.02 -2.05 -4.96
CA ALA A 122 7.96 -3.02 -4.43
C ALA A 122 9.39 -2.48 -4.49
N GLU A 123 9.81 -1.91 -5.61
CA GLU A 123 11.14 -1.30 -5.78
C GLU A 123 11.39 -0.17 -4.76
N PHE A 124 10.41 0.73 -4.60
CA PHE A 124 10.47 1.79 -3.60
C PHE A 124 10.58 1.23 -2.19
N LEU A 125 9.76 0.23 -1.85
CA LEU A 125 9.77 -0.35 -0.51
C LEU A 125 11.09 -1.09 -0.22
N TYR A 126 11.65 -1.81 -1.20
CA TYR A 126 13.00 -2.37 -1.10
C TYR A 126 14.05 -1.29 -0.88
N ALA A 127 13.97 -0.16 -1.59
CA ALA A 127 14.89 0.96 -1.38
C ALA A 127 14.79 1.51 0.05
N CYS A 128 13.57 1.65 0.59
CA CYS A 128 13.37 2.05 1.99
C CYS A 128 13.95 1.03 2.98
N VAL A 129 13.66 -0.25 2.79
CA VAL A 129 14.19 -1.33 3.64
C VAL A 129 15.72 -1.36 3.61
N ARG A 130 16.32 -1.28 2.42
CA ARG A 130 17.77 -1.25 2.25
C ARG A 130 18.39 -0.07 3.00
N ARG A 131 17.84 1.14 2.86
CA ARG A 131 18.31 2.32 3.61
C ARG A 131 18.17 2.13 5.11
N THR A 132 17.08 1.50 5.55
CA THR A 132 16.87 1.23 6.98
C THR A 132 17.95 0.29 7.51
N ILE A 133 18.28 -0.77 6.76
CA ILE A 133 19.38 -1.67 7.10
C ILE A 133 20.70 -0.91 7.13
N GLU A 134 21.05 -0.20 6.06
CA GLU A 134 22.33 0.52 5.93
C GLU A 134 22.55 1.61 7.01
N ARG A 135 21.48 2.20 7.56
CA ARG A 135 21.58 3.32 8.51
C ARG A 135 21.38 2.94 9.98
N TYR A 136 20.62 1.88 10.26
CA TYR A 136 20.14 1.59 11.62
C TYR A 136 20.45 0.18 12.12
N LEU A 137 20.95 -0.73 11.26
CA LEU A 137 21.23 -2.13 11.62
C LEU A 137 22.67 -2.51 11.33
#